data_AF-A0A085NHK4-F1
#
_entry.id   AF-A0A085NHK4-F1
#
_cell.length_a   1.000
_cell.length_b   1.000
_cell.length_c   1.000
_cell.angle_alpha   90.00
_cell.angle_beta   90.00
_cell.angle_gamma   90.00
#
_symmetry.space_group_name_H-M   'P 1'
#
loop_
_entity.id
_entity.type
_entity.pdbx_description
1 polymer ?
#
loop_
_entity_poly.entity_id
_entity_poly.type
_entity_poly.pdbx_seq_one_letter_code
_entity_poly.pdbx_strand_id
1 'polypeptide(L)'
;MEKQWCLKRNVIAEEVPAAMNIVESGHHLKELLKIFDTELGTVDQCHTYHLCYLLCHEIVPDRLAEHIRSNKENLSFCSKELEFFGKLISERPEVLTGYSEDVTFFQNLCAWIITKLLAITVSPECRPLCAEVIRICKCIINLLTEEYATSLAKNLALELQNLQRLNHKLEYESCTFAHTFSLATMPLVVNLAEGASEELSLESVQIELDDLEPCECVQSAICMLLLECPFPPVQRDTEFAISFWMDLLDQLELADTELKLQTLRLTVKLVESDNFSSSFAGRFLIDDCLASCSWLIDSANPEQEIAIMLSRLLDSCCAMHRSFGVIFEDAKLDWIVGALQRVGDILLQENFSKLESCLKSSILQFAVSCTYCIQLYLVHEVMAERTLGDLFQHLVDALLRQDDFDTPATALLSDIVAISYHVVSQATETCCSNFALIYYPQKVYESLNNLADMSLGVDGLKICEFLITPVFKCSFEKESQNVRCVISALREEVACRLLNENSGLTLALKNVAALPAAEQTTSIVVATNIVGILFSQGISEQSYGFELGKRQSVYFSCQQYCQKLRGPVATVSDSEVKFR
;
A
#
# COMPACT_ATOMS: atom_id res chain seq x y z
N MET A 1 -53.51 5.32 5.65
CA MET A 1 -52.70 4.08 5.67
C MET A 1 -51.34 4.47 6.23
N GLU A 2 -51.23 4.57 7.54
CA GLU A 2 -50.00 4.82 8.29
C GLU A 2 -49.63 3.51 8.98
N LYS A 3 -48.40 3.02 8.76
CA LYS A 3 -47.89 1.82 9.41
C LYS A 3 -47.34 2.22 10.78
N GLN A 4 -48.13 1.95 11.82
CA GLN A 4 -47.70 1.91 13.22
C GLN A 4 -46.59 0.88 13.41
N TRP A 5 -45.47 1.31 13.99
CA TRP A 5 -44.47 0.42 14.58
C TRP A 5 -44.98 -0.05 15.94
N CYS A 6 -45.37 -1.31 16.04
CA CYS A 6 -45.74 -1.97 17.29
C CYS A 6 -44.51 -2.61 17.95
N LEU A 7 -44.00 -2.00 19.02
CA LEU A 7 -43.16 -2.68 20.00
C LEU A 7 -44.06 -3.53 20.91
N LYS A 8 -44.12 -4.84 20.66
CA LYS A 8 -44.75 -5.80 21.57
C LYS A 8 -43.80 -6.10 22.74
N ARG A 9 -44.06 -5.46 23.88
CA ARG A 9 -43.65 -5.96 25.21
C ARG A 9 -44.45 -7.23 25.52
N ASN A 10 -43.77 -8.33 25.84
CA ASN A 10 -44.37 -9.40 26.63
C ASN A 10 -43.42 -9.78 27.76
N VAL A 11 -44.02 -9.82 28.94
CA VAL A 11 -43.48 -10.05 30.27
C VAL A 11 -43.25 -11.54 30.49
N ILE A 12 -42.12 -11.93 31.07
CA ILE A 12 -42.05 -13.05 32.03
C ILE A 12 -41.24 -12.55 33.22
N ALA A 13 -41.90 -12.48 34.37
CA ALA A 13 -41.29 -12.30 35.66
C ALA A 13 -41.07 -13.70 36.27
N GLU A 14 -39.88 -13.98 36.81
CA GLU A 14 -39.67 -14.63 38.11
C GLU A 14 -38.17 -14.68 38.49
N GLU A 15 -37.88 -14.11 39.67
CA GLU A 15 -36.80 -14.35 40.66
C GLU A 15 -35.30 -13.96 40.45
N VAL A 16 -34.92 -12.82 41.12
CA VAL A 16 -33.64 -12.45 41.82
C VAL A 16 -32.39 -12.09 40.95
N PRO A 17 -31.48 -11.15 41.34
CA PRO A 17 -31.56 -9.80 41.91
C PRO A 17 -30.98 -8.71 40.95
N ALA A 18 -30.91 -7.44 41.38
CA ALA A 18 -30.45 -6.24 40.64
C ALA A 18 -31.43 -5.68 39.59
N ALA A 19 -32.62 -5.30 40.06
CA ALA A 19 -33.50 -4.37 39.36
C ALA A 19 -32.87 -2.96 39.37
N MET A 20 -32.13 -2.64 38.30
CA MET A 20 -31.85 -1.25 37.92
C MET A 20 -32.22 -1.10 36.43
N ASN A 21 -33.28 -0.32 36.20
CA ASN A 21 -33.43 0.65 35.09
C ASN A 21 -33.72 0.25 33.63
N ILE A 22 -34.50 -0.81 33.36
CA ILE A 22 -35.11 -0.97 32.01
C ILE A 22 -36.20 0.10 31.71
N VAL A 23 -36.71 0.81 32.72
CA VAL A 23 -37.74 1.86 32.55
C VAL A 23 -37.13 3.25 32.29
N GLU A 24 -35.95 3.53 32.84
CA GLU A 24 -35.23 4.80 32.66
C GLU A 24 -34.53 4.85 31.30
N SER A 25 -33.95 3.75 30.81
CA SER A 25 -33.32 3.69 29.47
C SER A 25 -34.21 4.23 28.35
N GLY A 26 -35.48 3.78 28.34
CA GLY A 26 -36.47 4.24 27.38
C GLY A 26 -36.93 5.68 27.60
N HIS A 27 -36.71 6.27 28.78
CA HIS A 27 -37.00 7.69 29.05
C HIS A 27 -35.96 8.59 28.39
N HIS A 28 -34.66 8.38 28.63
CA HIS A 28 -33.59 9.22 28.06
C HIS A 28 -33.60 9.16 26.51
N LEU A 29 -33.83 7.98 25.93
CA LEU A 29 -34.00 7.84 24.49
C LEU A 29 -35.24 8.59 23.96
N LYS A 30 -36.36 8.55 24.68
CA LYS A 30 -37.57 9.30 24.29
C LYS A 30 -37.36 10.80 24.32
N GLU A 31 -36.64 11.32 25.33
CA GLU A 31 -36.32 12.74 25.40
C GLU A 31 -35.49 13.18 24.18
N LEU A 32 -34.51 12.37 23.75
CA LEU A 32 -33.77 12.64 22.51
C LEU A 32 -34.64 12.52 21.25
N LEU A 33 -35.59 11.59 21.20
CA LEU A 33 -36.49 11.43 20.05
C LEU A 33 -37.43 12.63 19.85
N LYS A 34 -37.78 13.37 20.92
CA LYS A 34 -38.61 14.58 20.83
C LYS A 34 -38.02 15.65 19.91
N ILE A 35 -36.69 15.66 19.72
CA ILE A 35 -35.99 16.57 18.82
C ILE A 35 -36.42 16.35 17.36
N PHE A 36 -36.77 15.11 16.98
CA PHE A 36 -37.15 14.76 15.61
C PHE A 36 -38.66 14.82 15.35
N ASP A 37 -39.48 14.72 16.40
CA ASP A 37 -40.95 14.63 16.27
C ASP A 37 -41.65 16.01 16.09
N THR A 38 -40.92 17.13 16.12
CA THR A 38 -41.51 18.48 15.93
C THR A 38 -40.82 19.28 14.83
N GLU A 39 -41.61 19.95 13.97
CA GLU A 39 -41.13 20.81 12.86
C GLU A 39 -40.24 21.99 13.32
N LEU A 40 -40.16 22.24 14.63
CA LEU A 40 -39.44 23.33 15.30
C LEU A 40 -38.58 22.86 16.50
N GLY A 41 -38.30 21.57 16.66
CA GLY A 41 -37.64 21.03 17.85
C GLY A 41 -36.35 21.77 18.23
N THR A 42 -36.46 22.68 19.21
CA THR A 42 -35.33 23.44 19.75
C THR A 42 -34.56 22.53 20.69
N VAL A 43 -33.29 22.32 20.41
CA VAL A 43 -32.38 21.62 21.31
C VAL A 43 -32.13 22.49 22.55
N ASP A 44 -32.25 21.91 23.73
CA ASP A 44 -31.89 22.52 25.00
C ASP A 44 -30.76 21.74 25.72
N GLN A 45 -30.24 22.30 26.80
CA GLN A 45 -29.13 21.72 27.57
C GLN A 45 -29.46 20.34 28.18
N CYS A 46 -30.74 20.02 28.44
CA CYS A 46 -31.14 18.74 29.00
C CYS A 46 -30.84 17.59 28.02
N HIS A 47 -30.90 17.85 26.71
CA HIS A 47 -30.63 16.84 25.69
C HIS A 47 -29.18 16.36 25.71
N THR A 48 -28.21 17.25 26.01
CA THR A 48 -26.81 16.86 26.21
C THR A 48 -26.66 15.93 27.41
N TYR A 49 -27.38 16.19 28.51
CA TYR A 49 -27.42 15.30 29.66
C TYR A 49 -27.98 13.93 29.30
N HIS A 50 -29.13 13.87 28.62
CA HIS A 50 -29.74 12.60 28.21
C HIS A 50 -28.83 11.82 27.26
N LEU A 51 -28.11 12.49 26.35
CA LEU A 51 -27.11 11.88 25.49
C LEU A 51 -25.97 11.25 26.30
N CYS A 52 -25.38 12.00 27.24
CA CYS A 52 -24.28 11.52 28.08
C CYS A 52 -24.74 10.37 28.98
N TYR A 53 -25.97 10.42 29.49
CA TYR A 53 -26.56 9.35 30.29
C TYR A 53 -26.62 8.03 29.53
N LEU A 54 -27.09 8.06 28.27
CA LEU A 54 -27.12 6.87 27.42
C LEU A 54 -25.71 6.30 27.22
N LEU A 55 -24.69 7.13 26.98
CA LEU A 55 -23.30 6.66 26.83
C LEU A 55 -22.69 6.12 28.13
N CYS A 56 -23.13 6.61 29.30
CA CYS A 56 -22.65 6.12 30.59
C CYS A 56 -23.29 4.78 31.01
N HIS A 57 -24.54 4.54 30.63
CA HIS A 57 -25.34 3.46 31.23
C HIS A 57 -25.96 2.48 30.23
N GLU A 58 -26.18 2.89 28.98
CA GLU A 58 -26.94 2.12 28.00
C GLU A 58 -26.07 1.60 26.85
N ILE A 59 -25.25 2.48 26.27
CA ILE A 59 -24.34 2.19 25.17
C ILE A 59 -22.94 1.94 25.77
N VAL A 60 -22.84 0.88 26.58
CA VAL A 60 -21.64 0.51 27.32
C VAL A 60 -21.08 -0.81 26.77
N PRO A 61 -19.75 -0.99 26.67
CA PRO A 61 -19.15 -2.14 25.99
C PRO A 61 -19.68 -3.51 26.48
N ASP A 62 -19.64 -3.75 27.79
CA ASP A 62 -20.04 -5.03 28.39
C ASP A 62 -21.48 -5.42 28.08
N ARG A 63 -22.38 -4.43 28.17
CA ARG A 63 -23.80 -4.63 27.90
C ARG A 63 -24.05 -4.92 26.43
N LEU A 64 -23.42 -4.17 25.52
CA LEU A 64 -23.56 -4.40 24.07
C LEU A 64 -23.02 -5.79 23.70
N ALA A 65 -21.86 -6.16 24.23
CA ALA A 65 -21.25 -7.47 24.02
C ALA A 65 -22.16 -8.60 24.53
N GLU A 66 -22.69 -8.49 25.76
CA GLU A 66 -23.64 -9.47 26.32
C GLU A 66 -24.91 -9.58 25.47
N HIS A 67 -25.45 -8.43 25.04
CA HIS A 67 -26.66 -8.40 24.23
C HIS A 67 -26.45 -9.06 22.86
N ILE A 68 -25.34 -8.79 22.18
CA ILE A 68 -24.98 -9.43 20.90
C ILE A 68 -24.74 -10.93 21.09
N ARG A 69 -24.05 -11.32 22.16
CA ARG A 69 -23.76 -12.74 22.47
C ARG A 69 -25.05 -13.54 22.70
N SER A 70 -26.07 -12.92 23.30
CA SER A 70 -27.35 -13.58 23.59
C SER A 70 -28.18 -13.92 22.34
N ASN A 71 -28.11 -13.11 21.28
CA ASN A 71 -28.78 -13.37 20.00
C ASN A 71 -28.12 -12.57 18.87
N LYS A 72 -27.71 -13.25 17.79
CA LYS A 72 -27.08 -12.61 16.61
C LYS A 72 -27.96 -11.55 15.94
N GLU A 73 -29.30 -11.66 16.03
CA GLU A 73 -30.21 -10.63 15.51
C GLU A 73 -30.09 -9.29 16.26
N ASN A 74 -29.59 -9.31 17.50
CA ASN A 74 -29.38 -8.12 18.32
C ASN A 74 -28.26 -7.22 17.78
N LEU A 75 -27.33 -7.74 16.97
CA LEU A 75 -26.32 -6.92 16.30
C LEU A 75 -26.97 -5.83 15.43
N SER A 76 -28.04 -6.19 14.70
CA SER A 76 -28.78 -5.22 13.89
C SER A 76 -29.48 -4.16 14.76
N PHE A 77 -29.89 -4.53 15.96
CA PHE A 77 -30.50 -3.60 16.91
C PHE A 77 -29.46 -2.62 17.46
N CYS A 78 -28.33 -3.11 17.99
CA CYS A 78 -27.24 -2.26 18.49
C CYS A 78 -26.68 -1.34 17.39
N SER A 79 -26.54 -1.85 16.17
CA SER A 79 -26.15 -1.03 15.00
C SER A 79 -27.12 0.11 14.74
N LYS A 80 -28.45 -0.13 14.83
CA LYS A 80 -29.47 0.93 14.69
C LYS A 80 -29.45 1.95 15.82
N GLU A 81 -29.15 1.53 17.05
CA GLU A 81 -29.00 2.46 18.17
C GLU A 81 -27.82 3.41 17.95
N LEU A 82 -26.67 2.90 17.50
CA LEU A 82 -25.53 3.71 17.10
C LEU A 82 -25.84 4.56 15.85
N GLU A 83 -26.59 4.02 14.89
CA GLU A 83 -27.02 4.77 13.70
C GLU A 83 -27.85 5.99 14.09
N PHE A 84 -28.82 5.81 14.99
CA PHE A 84 -29.63 6.87 15.56
C PHE A 84 -28.76 7.92 16.27
N PHE A 85 -27.80 7.48 17.09
CA PHE A 85 -26.87 8.37 17.78
C PHE A 85 -26.07 9.23 16.80
N GLY A 86 -25.52 8.61 15.74
CA GLY A 86 -24.83 9.35 14.69
C GLY A 86 -25.74 10.29 13.91
N LYS A 87 -26.98 9.87 13.64
CA LYS A 87 -27.98 10.71 12.96
C LYS A 87 -28.29 11.96 13.79
N LEU A 88 -28.50 11.80 15.10
CA LEU A 88 -28.74 12.90 16.03
C LEU A 88 -27.62 13.93 16.00
N ILE A 89 -26.36 13.50 16.13
CA ILE A 89 -25.21 14.43 16.08
C ILE A 89 -25.11 15.12 14.71
N SER A 90 -25.39 14.39 13.62
CA SER A 90 -25.26 14.94 12.27
C SER A 90 -26.35 15.94 11.89
N GLU A 91 -27.60 15.71 12.29
CA GLU A 91 -28.76 16.55 11.92
C GLU A 91 -29.03 17.66 12.95
N ARG A 92 -28.54 17.47 14.18
CA ARG A 92 -28.77 18.36 15.34
C ARG A 92 -27.50 18.50 16.20
N PRO A 93 -26.40 19.05 15.63
CA PRO A 93 -25.14 19.23 16.36
C PRO A 93 -25.26 20.15 17.59
N GLU A 94 -26.34 20.94 17.68
CA GLU A 94 -26.68 21.76 18.84
C GLU A 94 -26.79 20.97 20.14
N VAL A 95 -27.02 19.65 20.06
CA VAL A 95 -27.02 18.76 21.24
C VAL A 95 -25.66 18.71 21.93
N LEU A 96 -24.57 19.01 21.21
CA LEU A 96 -23.23 19.10 21.77
C LEU A 96 -22.80 20.55 22.01
N THR A 97 -23.11 21.45 21.08
CA THR A 97 -22.62 22.83 21.11
C THR A 97 -23.47 23.78 21.97
N GLY A 98 -24.75 23.46 22.18
CA GLY A 98 -25.70 24.31 22.90
C GLY A 98 -25.66 24.19 24.42
N TYR A 99 -24.86 23.27 24.97
CA TYR A 99 -24.80 23.03 26.41
C TYR A 99 -24.09 24.15 27.18
N SER A 100 -22.94 24.60 26.69
CA SER A 100 -22.09 25.61 27.32
C SER A 100 -21.43 26.50 26.27
N GLU A 101 -21.31 27.79 26.56
CA GLU A 101 -20.53 28.72 25.72
C GLU A 101 -19.00 28.51 25.89
N ASP A 102 -18.56 27.73 26.87
CA ASP A 102 -17.16 27.39 27.07
C ASP A 102 -16.68 26.39 26.00
N VAL A 103 -15.86 26.88 25.08
CA VAL A 103 -15.26 26.09 24.01
C VAL A 103 -14.43 24.93 24.58
N THR A 104 -13.79 25.12 25.74
CA THR A 104 -12.97 24.09 26.42
C THR A 104 -13.85 22.94 26.92
N PHE A 105 -15.04 23.26 27.43
CA PHE A 105 -16.03 22.27 27.82
C PHE A 105 -16.48 21.45 26.61
N PHE A 106 -16.86 22.12 25.51
CA PHE A 106 -17.30 21.46 24.28
C PHE A 106 -16.23 20.50 23.73
N GLN A 107 -14.96 20.92 23.67
CA GLN A 107 -13.86 20.07 23.21
C GLN A 107 -13.67 18.83 24.07
N ASN A 108 -13.63 19.01 25.40
CA ASN A 108 -13.47 17.88 26.31
C ASN A 108 -14.69 16.95 26.26
N LEU A 109 -15.90 17.48 26.04
CA LEU A 109 -17.11 16.68 25.87
C LEU A 109 -17.01 15.82 24.61
N CYS A 110 -16.62 16.41 23.47
CA CYS A 110 -16.38 15.68 22.24
C CYS A 110 -15.30 14.60 22.40
N ALA A 111 -14.16 14.93 23.03
CA ALA A 111 -13.09 13.97 23.30
C ALA A 111 -13.55 12.82 24.21
N TRP A 112 -14.35 13.12 25.23
CA TRP A 112 -14.92 12.11 26.13
C TRP A 112 -15.93 11.21 25.41
N ILE A 113 -16.81 11.76 24.57
CA ILE A 113 -17.75 10.97 23.77
C ILE A 113 -16.99 10.03 22.84
N ILE A 114 -15.96 10.53 22.13
CA ILE A 114 -15.10 9.69 21.27
C ILE A 114 -14.42 8.60 22.09
N THR A 115 -13.94 8.93 23.30
CA THR A 115 -13.33 7.96 24.22
C THR A 115 -14.31 6.83 24.56
N LYS A 116 -15.57 7.15 24.89
CA LYS A 116 -16.63 6.18 25.18
C LYS A 116 -17.00 5.33 23.97
N LEU A 117 -17.08 5.93 22.79
CA LEU A 117 -17.41 5.22 21.56
C LEU A 117 -16.30 4.25 21.15
N LEU A 118 -15.03 4.65 21.24
CA LEU A 118 -13.89 3.76 20.98
C LEU A 118 -13.84 2.59 21.96
N ALA A 119 -14.19 2.80 23.23
CA ALA A 119 -14.24 1.72 24.21
C ALA A 119 -15.22 0.60 23.84
N ILE A 120 -16.26 0.87 23.03
CA ILE A 120 -17.17 -0.17 22.52
C ILE A 120 -16.41 -1.21 21.69
N THR A 121 -15.33 -0.79 21.01
CA THR A 121 -14.54 -1.67 20.13
C THR A 121 -13.60 -2.60 20.87
N VAL A 122 -13.42 -2.41 22.19
CA VAL A 122 -12.60 -3.30 23.03
C VAL A 122 -13.12 -4.73 22.97
N SER A 123 -14.44 -4.92 23.04
CA SER A 123 -15.02 -6.26 23.06
C SER A 123 -15.02 -6.84 21.65
N PRO A 124 -14.42 -8.04 21.42
CA PRO A 124 -14.39 -8.66 20.10
C PRO A 124 -15.79 -8.87 19.48
N GLU A 125 -16.81 -9.13 20.31
CA GLU A 125 -18.20 -9.26 19.84
C GLU A 125 -18.77 -7.97 19.25
N CYS A 126 -18.24 -6.82 19.65
CA CYS A 126 -18.64 -5.50 19.17
C CYS A 126 -17.85 -5.05 17.94
N ARG A 127 -16.84 -5.81 17.47
CA ARG A 127 -16.04 -5.51 16.26
C ARG A 127 -16.90 -5.15 15.03
N PRO A 128 -18.05 -5.81 14.74
CA PRO A 128 -18.88 -5.43 13.61
C PRO A 128 -19.52 -4.03 13.72
N LEU A 129 -19.57 -3.43 14.91
CA LEU A 129 -20.07 -2.07 15.14
C LEU A 129 -19.00 -0.98 14.91
N CYS A 130 -17.76 -1.38 14.65
CA CYS A 130 -16.64 -0.45 14.55
C CYS A 130 -16.85 0.58 13.43
N ALA A 131 -17.39 0.19 12.29
CA ALA A 131 -17.66 1.11 11.17
C ALA A 131 -18.62 2.24 11.59
N GLU A 132 -19.69 1.92 12.30
CA GLU A 132 -20.64 2.88 12.84
C GLU A 132 -20.00 3.78 13.91
N VAL A 133 -19.20 3.21 14.81
CA VAL A 133 -18.44 3.97 15.82
C VAL A 133 -17.54 5.00 15.14
N ILE A 134 -16.73 4.59 14.15
CA ILE A 134 -15.83 5.49 13.42
C ILE A 134 -16.61 6.57 12.67
N ARG A 135 -17.75 6.22 12.05
CA ARG A 135 -18.62 7.18 11.37
C ARG A 135 -19.13 8.26 12.34
N ILE A 136 -19.55 7.89 13.54
CA ILE A 136 -20.00 8.85 14.56
C ILE A 136 -18.85 9.73 15.02
N CYS A 137 -17.70 9.14 15.34
CA CYS A 137 -16.51 9.88 15.77
C CYS A 137 -16.08 10.88 14.69
N LYS A 138 -16.12 10.51 13.41
CA LYS A 138 -15.87 11.41 12.28
C LYS A 138 -16.85 12.58 12.25
N CYS A 139 -18.16 12.34 12.45
CA CYS A 139 -19.14 13.41 12.55
C CYS A 139 -18.80 14.40 13.67
N ILE A 140 -18.36 13.90 14.83
CA ILE A 140 -17.96 14.74 15.98
C ILE A 140 -16.69 15.54 15.65
N ILE A 141 -15.67 14.91 15.06
CA ILE A 141 -14.41 15.59 14.68
C ILE A 141 -14.68 16.74 13.72
N ASN A 142 -15.60 16.57 12.77
CA ASN A 142 -15.97 17.62 11.81
C ASN A 142 -16.66 18.84 12.45
N LEU A 143 -17.14 18.73 13.71
CA LEU A 143 -17.68 19.86 14.46
C LEU A 143 -16.59 20.67 15.18
N LEU A 144 -15.38 20.12 15.32
CA LEU A 144 -14.27 20.78 15.98
C LEU A 144 -13.59 21.78 15.03
N THR A 145 -12.95 22.81 15.58
CA THR A 145 -12.03 23.64 14.78
C THR A 145 -10.81 22.82 14.37
N GLU A 146 -10.14 23.23 13.29
CA GLU A 146 -8.95 22.54 12.77
C GLU A 146 -7.84 22.37 13.83
N GLU A 147 -7.63 23.37 14.67
CA GLU A 147 -6.66 23.34 15.78
C GLU A 147 -6.98 22.22 16.78
N TYR A 148 -8.24 22.08 17.18
CA TYR A 148 -8.65 21.07 18.16
C TYR A 148 -8.75 19.67 17.54
N ALA A 149 -9.17 19.56 16.28
CA ALA A 149 -9.13 18.28 15.55
C ALA A 149 -7.69 17.76 15.44
N THR A 150 -6.73 18.65 15.19
CA THR A 150 -5.30 18.33 15.14
C THR A 150 -4.76 17.90 16.52
N SER A 151 -5.15 18.60 17.58
CA SER A 151 -4.78 18.24 18.96
C SER A 151 -5.34 16.86 19.35
N LEU A 152 -6.60 16.59 19.01
CA LEU A 152 -7.22 15.29 19.22
C LEU A 152 -6.52 14.17 18.45
N ALA A 153 -6.12 14.42 17.19
CA ALA A 153 -5.34 13.47 16.41
C ALA A 153 -3.99 13.14 17.07
N LYS A 154 -3.32 14.14 17.67
CA LYS A 154 -2.10 13.91 18.46
C LYS A 154 -2.37 13.04 19.70
N ASN A 155 -3.46 13.29 20.41
CA ASN A 155 -3.84 12.47 21.58
C ASN A 155 -4.20 11.04 21.19
N LEU A 156 -4.92 10.84 20.08
CA LEU A 156 -5.21 9.52 19.51
C LEU A 156 -3.92 8.79 19.12
N ALA A 157 -2.97 9.49 18.50
CA ALA A 157 -1.66 8.91 18.17
C ALA A 157 -0.89 8.49 19.43
N LEU A 158 -0.84 9.33 20.47
CA LEU A 158 -0.23 8.98 21.77
C LEU A 158 -0.91 7.77 22.40
N GLU A 159 -2.23 7.70 22.30
CA GLU A 159 -3.00 6.59 22.84
C GLU A 159 -2.72 5.28 22.10
N LEU A 160 -2.57 5.34 20.76
CA LEU A 160 -2.13 4.20 19.97
C LEU A 160 -0.76 3.68 20.43
N GLN A 161 0.20 4.57 20.72
CA GLN A 161 1.52 4.18 21.24
C GLN A 161 1.43 3.53 22.63
N ASN A 162 0.56 4.05 23.50
CA ASN A 162 0.36 3.48 24.83
C ASN A 162 -0.22 2.07 24.74
N LEU A 163 -1.22 1.86 23.88
CA LEU A 163 -1.79 0.55 23.62
C LEU A 163 -0.76 -0.39 22.98
N GLN A 164 0.05 0.07 22.04
CA GLN A 164 1.10 -0.76 21.44
C GLN A 164 2.12 -1.24 22.49
N ARG A 165 2.53 -0.37 23.42
CA ARG A 165 3.40 -0.78 24.54
C ARG A 165 2.74 -1.77 25.49
N LEU A 166 1.42 -1.67 25.66
CA LEU A 166 0.66 -2.62 26.46
C LEU A 166 0.56 -3.97 25.74
N ASN A 167 0.31 -3.96 24.43
CA ASN A 167 0.25 -5.15 23.58
C ASN A 167 1.56 -5.97 23.69
N HIS A 168 2.71 -5.28 23.59
CA HIS A 168 4.01 -5.92 23.83
C HIS A 168 4.14 -6.53 25.23
N LYS A 169 3.62 -5.90 26.29
CA LYS A 169 3.68 -6.48 27.64
C LYS A 169 2.80 -7.72 27.77
N LEU A 170 1.60 -7.66 27.20
CA LEU A 170 0.65 -8.78 27.18
C LEU A 170 1.21 -10.01 26.44
N GLU A 171 2.06 -9.81 25.42
CA GLU A 171 2.73 -10.91 24.72
C GLU A 171 3.64 -11.75 25.64
N TYR A 172 4.31 -11.12 26.60
CA TYR A 172 5.30 -11.78 27.47
C TYR A 172 4.80 -12.06 28.90
N GLU A 173 3.75 -11.37 29.36
CA GLU A 173 3.26 -11.44 30.73
C GLU A 173 1.79 -11.86 30.78
N SER A 174 1.48 -12.97 31.46
CA SER A 174 0.10 -13.40 31.73
C SER A 174 -0.49 -12.61 32.91
N CYS A 175 -0.76 -11.33 32.69
CA CYS A 175 -1.26 -10.38 33.69
C CYS A 175 -2.42 -9.54 33.13
N THR A 176 -3.44 -9.28 33.94
CA THR A 176 -4.52 -8.33 33.61
C THR A 176 -4.05 -6.91 33.92
N PHE A 177 -4.23 -5.99 32.98
CA PHE A 177 -3.92 -4.57 33.16
C PHE A 177 -5.21 -3.74 33.15
N ALA A 178 -5.38 -2.88 34.16
CA ALA A 178 -6.41 -1.86 34.15
C ALA A 178 -5.88 -0.64 33.38
N HIS A 179 -6.35 -0.45 32.15
CA HIS A 179 -5.99 0.69 31.31
C HIS A 179 -7.04 1.79 31.42
N THR A 180 -6.59 3.03 31.63
CA THR A 180 -7.49 4.19 31.68
C THR A 180 -7.43 4.92 30.36
N PHE A 181 -8.46 4.73 29.55
CA PHE A 181 -8.63 5.36 28.25
C PHE A 181 -9.26 6.74 28.44
N SER A 182 -8.51 7.81 28.11
CA SER A 182 -9.01 9.19 28.20
C SER A 182 -8.34 10.10 27.18
N LEU A 183 -9.12 10.56 26.21
CA LEU A 183 -8.70 11.62 25.28
C LEU A 183 -9.01 13.02 25.82
N ALA A 184 -9.90 13.12 26.81
CA ALA A 184 -10.26 14.37 27.47
C ALA A 184 -9.14 14.80 28.44
N THR A 185 -8.90 16.11 28.48
CA THR A 185 -7.85 16.72 29.30
C THR A 185 -8.32 17.07 30.72
N MET A 186 -9.65 17.12 30.93
CA MET A 186 -10.28 17.47 32.19
C MET A 186 -11.53 16.63 32.44
N PRO A 187 -11.84 16.26 33.70
CA PRO A 187 -13.11 15.65 34.05
C PRO A 187 -14.24 16.67 33.84
N LEU A 188 -15.42 16.17 33.46
CA LEU A 188 -16.59 16.99 33.18
C LEU A 188 -17.76 16.59 34.08
N VAL A 189 -18.65 17.56 34.33
CA VAL A 189 -19.93 17.33 34.99
C VAL A 189 -21.02 17.94 34.11
N VAL A 190 -22.04 17.14 33.81
CA VAL A 190 -23.21 17.56 33.03
C VAL A 190 -24.44 17.52 33.94
N ASN A 191 -25.23 18.57 33.92
CA ASN A 191 -26.41 18.74 34.76
C ASN A 191 -27.66 18.62 33.90
N LEU A 192 -28.71 18.00 34.43
CA LEU A 192 -29.98 17.85 33.72
C LEU A 192 -30.62 19.22 33.40
N ALA A 193 -30.47 20.22 34.28
CA ALA A 193 -30.89 21.60 34.07
C ALA A 193 -30.08 22.56 34.95
N GLU A 194 -30.03 23.85 34.61
CA GLU A 194 -29.43 24.88 35.48
C GLU A 194 -30.09 24.86 36.88
N GLY A 195 -29.35 24.37 37.89
CA GLY A 195 -29.80 24.31 39.29
C GLY A 195 -30.51 23.02 39.71
N ALA A 196 -30.53 21.97 38.88
CA ALA A 196 -31.01 20.64 39.30
C ALA A 196 -29.96 19.90 40.17
N SER A 197 -30.42 19.01 41.06
CA SER A 197 -29.54 18.21 41.94
C SER A 197 -28.97 16.94 41.29
N GLU A 198 -29.35 16.66 40.04
CA GLU A 198 -28.87 15.49 39.30
C GLU A 198 -27.70 15.91 38.42
N GLU A 199 -26.51 15.58 38.91
CA GLU A 199 -25.23 15.79 38.25
C GLU A 199 -24.70 14.45 37.73
N LEU A 200 -24.28 14.42 36.46
CA LEU A 200 -23.62 13.27 35.85
C LEU A 200 -22.13 13.59 35.72
N SER A 201 -21.29 12.91 36.52
CA SER A 201 -19.84 12.99 36.39
C SER A 201 -19.37 12.13 35.22
N LEU A 202 -18.69 12.75 34.27
CA LEU A 202 -18.14 12.10 33.08
C LEU A 202 -16.72 11.62 33.38
N GLU A 203 -16.63 10.40 33.91
CA GLU A 203 -15.35 9.77 34.25
C GLU A 203 -14.66 9.15 33.03
N SER A 204 -13.33 9.05 33.10
CA SER A 204 -12.51 8.31 32.12
C SER A 204 -12.95 6.86 32.02
N VAL A 205 -12.79 6.23 30.86
CA VAL A 205 -13.13 4.82 30.69
C VAL A 205 -12.00 3.97 31.24
N GLN A 206 -12.29 3.16 32.24
CA GLN A 206 -11.37 2.10 32.67
C GLN A 206 -11.76 0.81 31.97
N ILE A 207 -10.79 0.20 31.29
CA ILE A 207 -10.95 -1.05 30.55
C ILE A 207 -9.95 -2.03 31.14
N GLU A 208 -10.42 -3.21 31.50
CA GLU A 208 -9.54 -4.33 31.81
C GLU A 208 -9.10 -4.98 30.49
N LEU A 209 -7.79 -5.01 30.25
CA LEU A 209 -7.19 -5.66 29.10
C LEU A 209 -6.40 -6.85 29.63
N ASP A 210 -6.89 -8.04 29.33
CA ASP A 210 -6.35 -9.34 29.75
C ASP A 210 -5.82 -10.19 28.58
N ASP A 211 -6.01 -9.74 27.33
CA ASP A 211 -5.58 -10.42 26.11
C ASP A 211 -5.18 -9.43 25.01
N LEU A 212 -4.49 -9.91 23.97
CA LEU A 212 -4.04 -9.15 22.80
C LEU A 212 -5.23 -8.69 21.95
N GLU A 213 -6.21 -9.57 21.71
CA GLU A 213 -7.31 -9.31 20.77
C GLU A 213 -8.13 -8.04 21.13
N PRO A 214 -8.54 -7.80 22.39
CA PRO A 214 -9.20 -6.55 22.79
C PRO A 214 -8.34 -5.30 22.58
N CYS A 215 -7.02 -5.41 22.81
CA CYS A 215 -6.09 -4.31 22.59
C CYS A 215 -6.00 -3.98 21.09
N GLU A 216 -5.82 -4.99 20.25
CA GLU A 216 -5.71 -4.83 18.80
C GLU A 216 -6.99 -4.27 18.17
N CYS A 217 -8.17 -4.63 18.68
CA CYS A 217 -9.44 -4.07 18.20
C CYS A 217 -9.52 -2.55 18.41
N VAL A 218 -9.11 -2.05 19.58
CA VAL A 218 -9.08 -0.61 19.85
C VAL A 218 -8.01 0.09 19.02
N GLN A 219 -6.83 -0.52 18.86
CA GLN A 219 -5.78 0.01 18.00
C GLN A 219 -6.27 0.15 16.55
N SER A 220 -6.98 -0.86 16.04
CA SER A 220 -7.59 -0.85 14.70
C SER A 220 -8.59 0.30 14.55
N ALA A 221 -9.46 0.49 15.55
CA ALA A 221 -10.40 1.62 15.59
C ALA A 221 -9.69 2.99 15.61
N ILE A 222 -8.64 3.14 16.40
CA ILE A 222 -7.85 4.37 16.44
C ILE A 222 -7.17 4.63 15.10
N CYS A 223 -6.58 3.61 14.46
CA CYS A 223 -6.01 3.74 13.11
C CYS A 223 -7.06 4.21 12.10
N MET A 224 -8.26 3.62 12.11
CA MET A 224 -9.37 4.05 11.26
C MET A 224 -9.81 5.49 11.54
N LEU A 225 -9.78 5.94 12.79
CA LEU A 225 -10.14 7.32 13.12
C LEU A 225 -9.06 8.33 12.69
N LEU A 226 -7.78 7.97 12.83
CA LEU A 226 -6.66 8.79 12.37
C LEU A 226 -6.66 8.95 10.84
N LEU A 227 -7.20 7.99 10.10
CA LEU A 227 -7.46 8.12 8.65
C LEU A 227 -8.46 9.23 8.32
N GLU A 228 -9.28 9.66 9.26
CA GLU A 228 -10.28 10.71 9.07
C GLU A 228 -9.84 12.08 9.62
N CYS A 229 -8.78 12.12 10.43
CA CYS A 229 -8.30 13.36 11.05
C CYS A 229 -7.34 14.15 10.14
N PRO A 230 -7.31 15.49 10.22
CA PRO A 230 -6.14 16.25 9.78
C PRO A 230 -4.96 15.86 10.67
N PHE A 231 -3.89 15.35 10.06
CA PHE A 231 -2.71 14.99 10.82
C PHE A 231 -1.87 16.25 11.06
N PRO A 232 -1.39 16.50 12.29
CA PRO A 232 -0.54 17.65 12.56
C PRO A 232 0.62 17.68 11.56
N PRO A 233 1.05 18.86 11.10
CA PRO A 233 2.33 18.94 10.44
C PRO A 233 3.35 18.34 11.38
N VAL A 234 4.12 17.37 10.88
CA VAL A 234 5.28 16.83 11.60
C VAL A 234 6.33 17.95 11.58
N GLN A 235 6.06 19.02 12.33
CA GLN A 235 7.05 19.97 12.78
C GLN A 235 8.02 19.19 13.67
N ARG A 236 9.23 19.72 13.82
CA ARG A 236 10.42 19.07 14.39
C ARG A 236 10.31 18.68 15.89
N ASP A 237 9.18 18.17 16.37
CA ASP A 237 9.11 17.30 17.55
C ASP A 237 9.67 15.93 17.15
N THR A 238 10.99 15.89 16.96
CA THR A 238 11.72 14.71 16.44
C THR A 238 11.44 13.46 17.26
N GLU A 239 11.34 13.56 18.59
CA GLU A 239 11.14 12.37 19.45
C GLU A 239 9.74 11.76 19.34
N PHE A 240 8.68 12.57 19.37
CA PHE A 240 7.30 12.05 19.26
C PHE A 240 7.08 11.41 17.88
N ALA A 241 7.43 12.12 16.81
CA ALA A 241 7.22 11.63 15.46
C ALA A 241 8.03 10.36 15.17
N ILE A 242 9.28 10.30 15.62
CA ILE A 242 10.10 9.09 15.49
C ILE A 242 9.48 7.94 16.28
N SER A 243 9.12 8.14 17.56
CA SER A 243 8.47 7.08 18.35
C SER A 243 7.19 6.60 17.66
N PHE A 244 6.37 7.51 17.15
CA PHE A 244 5.10 7.16 16.51
C PHE A 244 5.32 6.33 15.25
N TRP A 245 6.30 6.71 14.43
CA TRP A 245 6.68 5.91 13.26
C TRP A 245 7.19 4.53 13.66
N MET A 246 8.08 4.42 14.66
CA MET A 246 8.57 3.13 15.11
C MET A 246 7.44 2.25 15.66
N ASP A 247 6.53 2.80 16.47
CA ASP A 247 5.39 2.06 17.02
C ASP A 247 4.45 1.55 15.90
N LEU A 248 4.23 2.34 14.83
CA LEU A 248 3.46 1.89 13.66
C LEU A 248 4.16 0.76 12.90
N LEU A 249 5.48 0.83 12.75
CA LEU A 249 6.26 -0.20 12.05
C LEU A 249 6.30 -1.51 12.86
N ASP A 250 6.51 -1.43 14.17
CA ASP A 250 6.43 -2.58 15.08
C ASP A 250 5.02 -3.23 15.02
N GLN A 251 3.97 -2.40 14.91
CA GLN A 251 2.60 -2.89 14.75
C GLN A 251 2.39 -3.62 13.41
N LEU A 252 3.07 -3.22 12.33
CA LEU A 252 3.02 -3.97 11.05
C LEU A 252 3.68 -5.35 11.14
N GLU A 253 4.67 -5.53 12.02
CA GLU A 253 5.35 -6.80 12.21
C GLU A 253 4.49 -7.76 13.06
N LEU A 254 4.00 -7.29 14.21
CA LEU A 254 3.46 -8.16 15.27
C LEU A 254 1.94 -8.36 15.23
N ALA A 255 1.18 -7.44 14.65
CA ALA A 255 -0.27 -7.42 14.81
C ALA A 255 -1.04 -8.50 14.02
N ASP A 256 -2.32 -8.70 14.36
CA ASP A 256 -3.27 -9.43 13.51
C ASP A 256 -3.45 -8.79 12.13
N THR A 257 -4.08 -9.54 11.22
CA THR A 257 -4.21 -9.12 9.82
C THR A 257 -5.07 -7.86 9.65
N GLU A 258 -6.10 -7.66 10.47
CA GLU A 258 -6.95 -6.48 10.37
C GLU A 258 -6.22 -5.22 10.84
N LEU A 259 -5.53 -5.30 11.98
CA LEU A 259 -4.74 -4.20 12.49
C LEU A 259 -3.60 -3.88 11.52
N LYS A 260 -2.91 -4.88 10.95
CA LYS A 260 -1.92 -4.65 9.88
C LYS A 260 -2.52 -3.86 8.72
N LEU A 261 -3.71 -4.23 8.24
CA LEU A 261 -4.38 -3.51 7.16
C LEU A 261 -4.69 -2.05 7.51
N GLN A 262 -5.24 -1.77 8.69
CA GLN A 262 -5.54 -0.38 9.10
C GLN A 262 -4.27 0.42 9.33
N THR A 263 -3.21 -0.21 9.85
CA THR A 263 -1.88 0.40 10.02
C THR A 263 -1.28 0.77 8.68
N LEU A 264 -1.33 -0.13 7.68
CA LEU A 264 -0.86 0.15 6.32
C LEU A 264 -1.62 1.31 5.68
N ARG A 265 -2.96 1.35 5.84
CA ARG A 265 -3.78 2.48 5.37
C ARG A 265 -3.32 3.79 5.99
N LEU A 266 -3.10 3.80 7.30
CA LEU A 266 -2.63 4.98 8.02
C LEU A 266 -1.24 5.41 7.55
N THR A 267 -0.30 4.47 7.44
CA THR A 267 1.05 4.70 6.93
C THR A 267 1.03 5.30 5.52
N VAL A 268 0.24 4.76 4.60
CA VAL A 268 0.10 5.32 3.24
C VAL A 268 -0.43 6.76 3.30
N LYS A 269 -1.48 7.02 4.08
CA LYS A 269 -2.01 8.39 4.25
C LYS A 269 -0.95 9.36 4.77
N LEU A 270 -0.12 8.92 5.72
CA LEU A 270 0.93 9.74 6.32
C LEU A 270 2.07 10.03 5.33
N VAL A 271 2.48 9.03 4.54
CA VAL A 271 3.53 9.18 3.52
C VAL A 271 3.07 10.05 2.35
N GLU A 272 1.81 9.88 1.92
CA GLU A 272 1.19 10.69 0.86
C GLU A 272 0.87 12.13 1.30
N SER A 273 0.91 12.41 2.60
CA SER A 273 0.59 13.73 3.15
C SER A 273 1.61 14.80 2.76
N ASP A 274 1.13 16.03 2.51
CA ASP A 274 1.98 17.20 2.31
C ASP A 274 2.90 17.53 3.51
N ASN A 275 2.59 16.96 4.67
CA ASN A 275 3.30 17.14 5.92
C ASN A 275 4.39 16.07 6.17
N PHE A 276 4.59 15.14 5.23
CA PHE A 276 5.65 14.13 5.34
C PHE A 276 7.04 14.78 5.23
N SER A 277 7.82 14.72 6.32
CA SER A 277 9.09 15.45 6.46
C SER A 277 10.22 14.65 7.11
N SER A 278 10.01 13.36 7.40
CA SER A 278 10.97 12.54 8.18
C SER A 278 11.82 11.65 7.27
N SER A 279 13.06 12.06 7.00
CA SER A 279 14.05 11.22 6.30
C SER A 279 14.45 9.98 7.12
N PHE A 280 14.47 10.10 8.46
CA PHE A 280 14.78 8.98 9.37
C PHE A 280 13.80 7.82 9.22
N ALA A 281 12.50 8.11 9.16
CA ALA A 281 11.47 7.08 9.00
C ALA A 281 11.53 6.40 7.62
N GLY A 282 12.10 7.06 6.60
CA GLY A 282 12.16 6.54 5.24
C GLY A 282 12.87 5.20 5.13
N ARG A 283 14.02 5.04 5.80
CA ARG A 283 14.78 3.78 5.75
C ARG A 283 14.01 2.61 6.36
N PHE A 284 13.53 2.78 7.59
CA PHE A 284 12.79 1.73 8.30
C PHE A 284 11.49 1.39 7.55
N LEU A 285 10.77 2.40 7.08
CA LEU A 285 9.57 2.23 6.27
C LEU A 285 9.79 1.32 5.05
N ILE A 286 10.88 1.53 4.30
CA ILE A 286 11.22 0.68 3.14
C ILE A 286 11.58 -0.74 3.60
N ASP A 287 12.39 -0.86 4.65
CA ASP A 287 12.83 -2.15 5.17
C ASP A 287 11.63 -3.01 5.63
N ASP A 288 10.64 -2.40 6.30
CA ASP A 288 9.41 -3.05 6.76
C ASP A 288 8.40 -3.27 5.64
N CYS A 289 8.34 -2.37 4.65
CA CYS A 289 7.50 -2.55 3.46
C CYS A 289 7.97 -3.76 2.65
N LEU A 290 9.28 -3.92 2.44
CA LEU A 290 9.86 -5.07 1.76
C LEU A 290 9.69 -6.35 2.59
N ALA A 291 9.84 -6.29 3.92
CA ALA A 291 9.54 -7.41 4.80
C ALA A 291 8.07 -7.84 4.72
N SER A 292 7.14 -6.87 4.69
CA SER A 292 5.70 -7.11 4.53
C SER A 292 5.36 -7.74 3.18
N CYS A 293 6.05 -7.33 2.10
CA CYS A 293 5.91 -7.97 0.79
C CYS A 293 6.34 -9.44 0.83
N SER A 294 7.50 -9.73 1.43
CA SER A 294 7.99 -11.10 1.63
C SER A 294 6.99 -11.95 2.43
N TRP A 295 6.53 -11.42 3.57
CA TRP A 295 5.53 -12.11 4.40
C TRP A 295 4.24 -12.40 3.64
N LEU A 296 3.74 -11.46 2.85
CA LEU A 296 2.52 -11.63 2.08
C LEU A 296 2.66 -12.75 1.03
N ILE A 297 3.83 -12.91 0.42
CA ILE A 297 4.12 -13.99 -0.55
C ILE A 297 4.16 -15.36 0.13
N ASP A 298 4.69 -15.42 1.35
CA ASP A 298 4.76 -16.64 2.15
C ASP A 298 3.41 -17.01 2.79
N SER A 299 2.45 -16.08 2.83
CA SER A 299 1.11 -16.33 3.36
C SER A 299 0.32 -17.31 2.48
N ALA A 300 -0.36 -18.27 3.12
CA ALA A 300 -1.18 -19.27 2.45
C ALA A 300 -2.39 -18.67 1.70
N ASN A 301 -2.90 -17.53 2.18
CA ASN A 301 -4.01 -16.78 1.58
C ASN A 301 -3.62 -15.30 1.55
N PRO A 302 -2.99 -14.80 0.48
CA PRO A 302 -2.61 -13.40 0.39
C PRO A 302 -3.86 -12.53 0.39
N GLU A 303 -3.96 -11.61 1.36
CA GLU A 303 -5.07 -10.66 1.41
C GLU A 303 -4.91 -9.59 0.33
N GLN A 304 -5.87 -9.56 -0.59
CA GLN A 304 -5.88 -8.64 -1.73
C GLN A 304 -5.78 -7.18 -1.29
N GLU A 305 -6.48 -6.79 -0.22
CA GLU A 305 -6.44 -5.41 0.26
C GLU A 305 -5.05 -5.00 0.79
N ILE A 306 -4.36 -5.90 1.49
CA ILE A 306 -2.98 -5.67 1.94
C ILE A 306 -2.06 -5.47 0.74
N ALA A 307 -2.20 -6.31 -0.29
CA ALA A 307 -1.41 -6.20 -1.52
C ALA A 307 -1.59 -4.82 -2.19
N ILE A 308 -2.84 -4.35 -2.29
CA ILE A 308 -3.18 -3.04 -2.85
C ILE A 308 -2.57 -1.92 -2.02
N MET A 309 -2.62 -2.00 -0.70
CA MET A 309 -2.05 -0.97 0.17
C MET A 309 -0.52 -0.94 0.12
N LEU A 310 0.15 -2.10 0.09
CA LEU A 310 1.60 -2.18 -0.10
C LEU A 310 2.01 -1.62 -1.48
N SER A 311 1.22 -1.88 -2.52
CA SER A 311 1.45 -1.34 -3.87
C SER A 311 1.42 0.19 -3.85
N ARG A 312 0.40 0.79 -3.23
CA ARG A 312 0.33 2.25 -3.06
C ARG A 312 1.48 2.82 -2.25
N LEU A 313 1.90 2.12 -1.18
CA LEU A 313 3.02 2.54 -0.36
C LEU A 313 4.33 2.58 -1.18
N LEU A 314 4.60 1.52 -1.94
CA LEU A 314 5.77 1.45 -2.84
C LEU A 314 5.72 2.51 -3.94
N ASP A 315 4.54 2.76 -4.52
CA ASP A 315 4.35 3.82 -5.52
C ASP A 315 4.64 5.22 -4.93
N SER A 316 4.25 5.45 -3.67
CA SER A 316 4.61 6.68 -2.94
C SER A 316 6.11 6.79 -2.68
N CYS A 317 6.85 5.67 -2.71
CA CYS A 317 8.30 5.64 -2.55
C CYS A 317 9.05 5.71 -3.90
N CYS A 318 8.39 6.05 -5.01
CA CYS A 318 9.01 6.13 -6.33
C CYS A 318 9.38 7.57 -6.75
N ALA A 319 10.36 7.72 -7.65
CA ALA A 319 10.99 9.00 -8.02
C ALA A 319 10.04 10.12 -8.51
N MET A 320 8.84 9.76 -8.98
CA MET A 320 7.82 10.71 -9.44
C MET A 320 6.95 11.26 -8.31
N HIS A 321 7.07 10.71 -7.10
CA HIS A 321 6.27 11.08 -5.95
C HIS A 321 7.02 12.05 -5.03
N ARG A 322 6.29 12.96 -4.38
CA ARG A 322 6.88 14.01 -3.54
C ARG A 322 7.69 13.44 -2.37
N SER A 323 7.19 12.39 -1.72
CA SER A 323 7.84 11.74 -0.57
C SER A 323 9.18 11.09 -0.92
N PHE A 324 9.43 10.76 -2.19
CA PHE A 324 10.72 10.19 -2.60
C PHE A 324 11.91 11.07 -2.21
N GLY A 325 11.83 12.37 -2.47
CA GLY A 325 12.89 13.31 -2.12
C GLY A 325 13.17 13.32 -0.62
N VAL A 326 12.16 13.08 0.22
CA VAL A 326 12.27 13.04 1.69
C VAL A 326 12.85 11.70 2.16
N ILE A 327 12.37 10.58 1.59
CA ILE A 327 12.83 9.23 1.96
C ILE A 327 14.30 9.03 1.60
N PHE A 328 14.73 9.57 0.47
CA PHE A 328 16.06 9.34 -0.08
C PHE A 328 17.04 10.51 0.12
N GLU A 329 16.66 11.57 0.83
CA GLU A 329 17.47 12.81 1.00
C GLU A 329 18.90 12.51 1.51
N ASP A 330 19.01 11.62 2.51
CA ASP A 330 20.26 11.22 3.16
C ASP A 330 20.56 9.71 3.01
N ALA A 331 19.88 9.03 2.09
CA ALA A 331 20.00 7.60 1.89
C ALA A 331 21.37 7.25 1.33
N LYS A 332 22.17 6.46 2.06
CA LYS A 332 23.51 6.01 1.63
C LYS A 332 23.43 4.94 0.54
N LEU A 333 24.45 4.90 -0.33
CA LEU A 333 24.54 3.95 -1.44
C LEU A 333 24.49 2.48 -0.98
N ASP A 334 25.20 2.13 0.10
CA ASP A 334 25.23 0.78 0.66
C ASP A 334 23.83 0.31 1.08
N TRP A 335 23.03 1.21 1.65
CA TRP A 335 21.65 0.93 2.00
C TRP A 335 20.75 0.75 0.76
N ILE A 336 20.89 1.60 -0.27
CA ILE A 336 20.13 1.45 -1.52
C ILE A 336 20.43 0.11 -2.19
N VAL A 337 21.71 -0.29 -2.20
CA VAL A 337 22.16 -1.61 -2.67
C VAL A 337 21.54 -2.73 -1.83
N GLY A 338 21.48 -2.58 -0.50
CA GLY A 338 20.80 -3.52 0.38
C GLY A 338 19.29 -3.65 0.09
N ALA A 339 18.59 -2.54 -0.15
CA ALA A 339 17.17 -2.55 -0.50
C ALA A 339 16.93 -3.26 -1.83
N LEU A 340 17.76 -2.99 -2.85
CA LEU A 340 17.71 -3.68 -4.14
C LEU A 340 18.01 -5.18 -4.02
N GLN A 341 18.93 -5.59 -3.14
CA GLN A 341 19.19 -7.00 -2.87
C GLN A 341 17.93 -7.69 -2.36
N ARG A 342 17.23 -7.07 -1.40
CA ARG A 342 15.96 -7.58 -0.85
C ARG A 342 14.86 -7.65 -1.90
N VAL A 343 14.78 -6.68 -2.82
CA VAL A 343 13.87 -6.76 -3.97
C VAL A 343 14.18 -8.01 -4.80
N GLY A 344 15.46 -8.25 -5.12
CA GLY A 344 15.85 -9.47 -5.86
C GLY A 344 15.45 -10.74 -5.12
N ASP A 345 15.61 -10.78 -3.80
CA ASP A 345 15.20 -11.93 -2.98
C ASP A 345 13.68 -12.16 -3.03
N ILE A 346 12.87 -11.09 -2.95
CA ILE A 346 11.41 -11.13 -3.09
C ILE A 346 11.00 -11.69 -4.46
N LEU A 347 11.62 -11.22 -5.53
CA LEU A 347 11.33 -11.68 -6.90
C LEU A 347 11.63 -13.18 -7.09
N LEU A 348 12.55 -13.75 -6.31
CA LEU A 348 12.96 -15.15 -6.39
C LEU A 348 12.06 -16.11 -5.58
N GLN A 349 11.13 -15.59 -4.78
CA GLN A 349 10.25 -16.42 -3.96
C GLN A 349 9.27 -17.23 -4.82
N GLU A 350 9.03 -18.49 -4.44
CA GLU A 350 8.26 -19.46 -5.24
C GLU A 350 6.83 -19.01 -5.53
N ASN A 351 6.22 -18.26 -4.60
CA ASN A 351 4.83 -17.78 -4.72
C ASN A 351 4.71 -16.37 -5.32
N PHE A 352 5.82 -15.75 -5.75
CA PHE A 352 5.78 -14.39 -6.29
C PHE A 352 4.81 -14.25 -7.48
N SER A 353 4.71 -15.27 -8.35
CA SER A 353 3.80 -15.27 -9.50
C SER A 353 2.32 -15.14 -9.12
N LYS A 354 1.94 -15.62 -7.92
CA LYS A 354 0.57 -15.58 -7.38
C LYS A 354 0.17 -14.24 -6.78
N LEU A 355 1.13 -13.34 -6.60
CA LEU A 355 0.90 -12.01 -6.04
C LEU A 355 0.04 -11.16 -6.99
N GLU A 356 -0.72 -10.22 -6.41
CA GLU A 356 -1.50 -9.23 -7.15
C GLU A 356 -0.63 -8.46 -8.14
N SER A 357 -1.13 -8.28 -9.37
CA SER A 357 -0.35 -7.68 -10.47
C SER A 357 0.08 -6.24 -10.18
N CYS A 358 -0.74 -5.47 -9.47
CA CYS A 358 -0.40 -4.11 -9.03
C CYS A 358 0.86 -4.11 -8.15
N LEU A 359 0.93 -4.99 -7.15
CA LEU A 359 2.05 -5.06 -6.24
C LEU A 359 3.32 -5.56 -6.94
N LYS A 360 3.22 -6.54 -7.86
CA LYS A 360 4.36 -6.97 -8.70
C LYS A 360 4.95 -5.80 -9.48
N SER A 361 4.09 -5.00 -10.12
CA SER A 361 4.52 -3.82 -10.86
C SER A 361 5.14 -2.76 -9.95
N SER A 362 4.55 -2.48 -8.78
CA SER A 362 5.07 -1.49 -7.83
C SER A 362 6.43 -1.89 -7.25
N ILE A 363 6.67 -3.17 -6.95
CA ILE A 363 7.98 -3.68 -6.50
C ILE A 363 9.07 -3.38 -7.54
N LEU A 364 8.78 -3.66 -8.81
CA LEU A 364 9.71 -3.40 -9.91
C LEU A 364 9.90 -1.89 -10.14
N GLN A 365 8.84 -1.09 -10.05
CA GLN A 365 8.90 0.36 -10.20
C GLN A 365 9.69 1.03 -9.06
N PHE A 366 9.58 0.50 -7.85
CA PHE A 366 10.40 0.88 -6.71
C PHE A 366 11.88 0.59 -6.99
N ALA A 367 12.20 -0.60 -7.51
CA ALA A 367 13.57 -0.95 -7.89
C ALA A 367 14.16 -0.01 -8.95
N VAL A 368 13.36 0.39 -9.95
CA VAL A 368 13.75 1.43 -10.94
C VAL A 368 14.05 2.77 -10.25
N SER A 369 13.29 3.13 -9.23
CA SER A 369 13.54 4.35 -8.47
C SER A 369 14.84 4.27 -7.65
N CYS A 370 15.19 3.08 -7.12
CA CYS A 370 16.47 2.85 -6.49
C CYS A 370 17.65 2.93 -7.48
N THR A 371 17.51 2.40 -8.71
CA THR A 371 18.56 2.55 -9.74
C THR A 371 18.71 4.01 -10.16
N TYR A 372 17.63 4.77 -10.21
CA TYR A 372 17.69 6.22 -10.39
C TYR A 372 18.47 6.91 -9.26
N CYS A 373 18.26 6.55 -7.98
CA CYS A 373 19.09 7.07 -6.88
C CYS A 373 20.57 6.78 -7.08
N ILE A 374 20.94 5.56 -7.48
CA ILE A 374 22.34 5.19 -7.74
C ILE A 374 22.96 6.10 -8.82
N GLN A 375 22.20 6.47 -9.86
CA GLN A 375 22.66 7.37 -10.91
C GLN A 375 22.92 8.81 -10.43
N LEU A 376 22.39 9.22 -9.28
CA LEU A 376 22.63 10.54 -8.69
C LEU A 376 23.97 10.61 -7.93
N TYR A 377 24.56 9.48 -7.57
CA TYR A 377 25.86 9.41 -6.88
C TYR A 377 27.03 9.75 -7.80
N LEU A 378 28.12 10.25 -7.22
CA LEU A 378 29.34 10.46 -8.00
C LEU A 378 29.93 9.09 -8.39
N VAL A 379 30.43 8.98 -9.62
CA VAL A 379 30.85 7.67 -10.14
C VAL A 379 31.94 7.00 -9.30
N HIS A 380 32.82 7.78 -8.66
CA HIS A 380 33.85 7.23 -7.78
C HIS A 380 33.28 6.63 -6.48
N GLU A 381 32.12 7.11 -6.00
CA GLU A 381 31.39 6.53 -4.87
C GLU A 381 30.74 5.21 -5.31
N VAL A 382 30.12 5.20 -6.49
CA VAL A 382 29.55 3.99 -7.10
C VAL A 382 30.61 2.92 -7.33
N MET A 383 31.80 3.30 -7.80
CA MET A 383 32.95 2.40 -7.97
C MET A 383 33.48 1.83 -6.66
N ALA A 384 33.30 2.54 -5.54
CA ALA A 384 33.74 2.08 -4.23
C ALA A 384 32.83 1.00 -3.64
N GLU A 385 31.58 0.89 -4.13
CA GLU A 385 30.61 -0.10 -3.68
C GLU A 385 30.92 -1.48 -4.29
N ARG A 386 31.41 -2.40 -3.45
CA ARG A 386 32.06 -3.63 -3.92
C ARG A 386 31.07 -4.69 -4.38
N THR A 387 29.83 -4.63 -3.91
CA THR A 387 28.81 -5.65 -4.16
C THR A 387 27.89 -5.30 -5.33
N LEU A 388 28.02 -4.11 -5.93
CA LEU A 388 27.09 -3.63 -6.96
C LEU A 388 27.02 -4.55 -8.20
N GLY A 389 28.17 -5.08 -8.65
CA GLY A 389 28.21 -6.04 -9.76
C GLY A 389 27.48 -7.36 -9.44
N ASP A 390 27.65 -7.89 -8.24
CA ASP A 390 27.01 -9.12 -7.78
C ASP A 390 25.49 -8.91 -7.60
N LEU A 391 25.09 -7.74 -7.06
CA LEU A 391 23.70 -7.32 -6.96
C LEU A 391 23.03 -7.27 -8.33
N PHE A 392 23.68 -6.67 -9.34
CA PHE A 392 23.13 -6.60 -10.69
C PHE A 392 22.97 -7.97 -11.32
N GLN A 393 23.92 -8.88 -11.09
CA GLN A 393 23.78 -10.27 -11.50
C GLN A 393 22.55 -10.92 -10.84
N HIS A 394 22.40 -10.77 -9.51
CA HIS A 394 21.28 -11.29 -8.73
C HIS A 394 19.93 -10.78 -9.26
N LEU A 395 19.81 -9.47 -9.48
CA LEU A 395 18.59 -8.86 -10.02
C LEU A 395 18.26 -9.37 -11.43
N VAL A 396 19.26 -9.53 -12.31
CA VAL A 396 19.02 -10.11 -13.64
C VAL A 396 18.56 -11.56 -13.56
N ASP A 397 19.18 -12.38 -12.71
CA ASP A 397 18.74 -13.76 -12.49
C ASP A 397 17.30 -13.79 -11.93
N ALA A 398 16.94 -12.87 -11.03
CA ALA A 398 15.59 -12.75 -10.48
C ALA A 398 14.55 -12.30 -11.52
N LEU A 399 14.89 -11.32 -12.37
CA LEU A 399 14.04 -10.86 -13.47
C LEU A 399 13.81 -11.99 -14.49
N LEU A 400 14.83 -12.79 -14.80
CA LEU A 400 14.73 -13.90 -15.76
C LEU A 400 13.88 -15.08 -15.25
N ARG A 401 13.53 -15.13 -13.96
CA ARG A 401 12.57 -16.11 -13.42
C ARG A 401 11.11 -15.66 -13.53
N GLN A 402 10.85 -14.42 -13.94
CA GLN A 402 9.49 -13.90 -14.05
C GLN A 402 8.80 -14.41 -15.33
N ASP A 403 7.50 -14.67 -15.24
CA ASP A 403 6.69 -15.14 -16.38
C ASP A 403 6.41 -14.02 -17.40
N ASP A 404 6.43 -12.76 -16.97
CA ASP A 404 6.14 -11.59 -17.78
C ASP A 404 7.16 -10.46 -17.56
N PHE A 405 7.53 -9.79 -18.65
CA PHE A 405 8.49 -8.68 -18.69
C PHE A 405 7.78 -7.35 -18.95
N ASP A 406 7.11 -6.83 -17.93
CA ASP A 406 6.41 -5.55 -18.04
C ASP A 406 7.37 -4.36 -18.20
N THR A 407 6.81 -3.18 -18.48
CA THR A 407 7.58 -1.94 -18.65
C THR A 407 8.56 -1.67 -17.50
N PRO A 408 8.20 -1.83 -16.21
CA PRO A 408 9.13 -1.62 -15.10
C PRO A 408 10.31 -2.61 -15.10
N ALA A 409 10.07 -3.89 -15.42
CA ALA A 409 11.15 -4.88 -15.53
C ALA A 409 12.16 -4.50 -16.63
N THR A 410 11.66 -4.05 -17.78
CA THR A 410 12.50 -3.64 -18.92
C THR A 410 13.29 -2.36 -18.61
N ALA A 411 12.68 -1.42 -17.90
CA ALA A 411 13.34 -0.21 -17.41
C ALA A 411 14.46 -0.56 -16.41
N LEU A 412 14.17 -1.44 -15.45
CA LEU A 412 15.14 -1.88 -14.44
C LEU A 412 16.36 -2.54 -15.09
N LEU A 413 16.15 -3.47 -16.03
CA LEU A 413 17.24 -4.09 -16.77
C LEU A 413 18.06 -3.05 -17.54
N SER A 414 17.40 -2.08 -18.17
CA SER A 414 18.05 -1.02 -18.93
C SER A 414 18.93 -0.13 -18.05
N ASP A 415 18.44 0.22 -16.86
CA ASP A 415 19.20 0.98 -15.86
C ASP A 415 20.41 0.21 -15.36
N ILE A 416 20.23 -1.07 -14.98
CA ILE A 416 21.31 -1.96 -14.52
C ILE A 416 22.43 -2.00 -15.56
N VAL A 417 22.09 -2.23 -16.83
CA VAL A 417 23.06 -2.30 -17.93
C VAL A 417 23.73 -0.95 -18.15
N ALA A 418 22.96 0.14 -18.18
CA ALA A 418 23.48 1.49 -18.38
C ALA A 418 24.46 1.90 -17.28
N ILE A 419 24.09 1.72 -16.01
CA ILE A 419 24.93 2.02 -14.85
C ILE A 419 26.23 1.21 -14.92
N SER A 420 26.13 -0.10 -15.21
CA SER A 420 27.29 -0.97 -15.25
C SER A 420 28.31 -0.54 -16.31
N TYR A 421 27.85 -0.26 -17.53
CA TYR A 421 28.74 0.21 -18.60
C TYR A 421 29.29 1.61 -18.34
N HIS A 422 28.52 2.49 -17.69
CA HIS A 422 28.99 3.81 -17.27
C HIS A 422 30.11 3.73 -16.22
N VAL A 423 29.98 2.85 -15.22
CA VAL A 423 31.03 2.61 -14.21
C VAL A 423 32.30 2.05 -14.86
N VAL A 424 32.15 1.03 -15.72
CA VAL A 424 33.27 0.41 -16.45
C VAL A 424 33.98 1.40 -17.38
N SER A 425 33.24 2.36 -17.92
CA SER A 425 33.74 3.43 -18.77
C SER A 425 34.72 4.36 -18.04
N GLN A 426 34.54 4.55 -16.72
CA GLN A 426 35.47 5.31 -15.87
C GLN A 426 36.66 4.48 -15.40
N ALA A 427 36.46 3.19 -15.09
CA ALA A 427 37.54 2.28 -14.73
C ALA A 427 37.17 0.81 -15.03
N THR A 428 38.08 0.12 -15.72
CA THR A 428 37.88 -1.28 -16.16
C THR A 428 38.10 -2.32 -15.07
N GLU A 429 38.70 -1.97 -13.94
CA GLU A 429 38.93 -2.86 -12.79
C GLU A 429 37.94 -2.57 -11.65
N THR A 430 36.64 -2.66 -11.93
CA THR A 430 35.55 -2.42 -10.96
C THR A 430 34.71 -3.68 -10.76
N CYS A 431 33.91 -3.72 -9.69
CA CYS A 431 32.96 -4.81 -9.44
C CYS A 431 31.95 -4.98 -10.60
N CYS A 432 31.56 -3.89 -11.26
CA CYS A 432 30.66 -3.90 -12.41
C CYS A 432 31.28 -4.48 -13.68
N SER A 433 32.62 -4.61 -13.77
CA SER A 433 33.29 -5.16 -14.96
C SER A 433 32.93 -6.62 -15.21
N ASN A 434 32.85 -7.44 -14.15
CA ASN A 434 32.45 -8.84 -14.29
C ASN A 434 31.01 -8.96 -14.82
N PHE A 435 30.11 -8.14 -14.29
CA PHE A 435 28.73 -8.08 -14.77
C PHE A 435 28.65 -7.63 -16.24
N ALA A 436 29.19 -6.46 -16.57
CA ALA A 436 29.00 -5.82 -17.88
C ALA A 436 29.73 -6.52 -19.02
N LEU A 437 30.94 -7.03 -18.76
CA LEU A 437 31.83 -7.55 -19.82
C LEU A 437 31.79 -9.08 -19.95
N ILE A 438 31.30 -9.80 -18.94
CA ILE A 438 31.32 -11.26 -18.91
C ILE A 438 29.90 -11.80 -18.76
N TYR A 439 29.29 -11.56 -17.60
CA TYR A 439 28.02 -12.19 -17.24
C TYR A 439 26.86 -11.78 -18.16
N TYR A 440 26.62 -10.49 -18.34
CA TYR A 440 25.48 -10.01 -19.15
C TYR A 440 25.61 -10.39 -20.63
N PRO A 441 26.76 -10.20 -21.30
CA PRO A 441 26.98 -10.72 -22.65
C PRO A 441 26.75 -12.24 -22.74
N GLN A 442 27.22 -13.02 -21.75
CA GLN A 442 27.01 -14.46 -21.71
C GLN A 442 25.51 -14.81 -21.68
N LYS A 443 24.71 -14.17 -20.82
CA LYS A 443 23.25 -14.38 -20.76
C LYS A 443 22.56 -14.03 -22.08
N VAL A 444 22.98 -12.95 -22.73
CA VAL A 444 22.49 -12.58 -24.07
C VAL A 444 22.81 -13.68 -25.08
N TYR A 445 24.05 -14.20 -25.09
CA TYR A 445 24.43 -15.27 -26.01
C TYR A 445 23.73 -16.60 -25.72
N GLU A 446 23.53 -16.96 -24.46
CA GLU A 446 22.78 -18.14 -24.05
C GLU A 446 21.34 -18.06 -24.56
N SER A 447 20.67 -16.92 -24.36
CA SER A 447 19.33 -16.68 -24.89
C SER A 447 19.28 -16.81 -26.42
N LEU A 448 20.24 -16.20 -27.13
CA LEU A 448 20.33 -16.28 -28.59
C LEU A 448 20.57 -17.70 -29.10
N ASN A 449 21.38 -18.49 -28.41
CA ASN A 449 21.66 -19.88 -28.78
C ASN A 449 20.44 -20.79 -28.60
N ASN A 450 19.56 -20.44 -27.66
CA ASN A 450 18.38 -21.23 -27.32
C ASN A 450 17.12 -20.81 -28.10
N LEU A 451 17.19 -19.80 -28.98
CA LEU A 451 16.06 -19.32 -29.79
C LEU A 451 15.40 -20.41 -30.66
N ALA A 452 16.19 -21.40 -31.10
CA ALA A 452 15.70 -22.50 -31.92
C ALA A 452 15.10 -23.66 -31.10
N ASP A 453 15.20 -23.61 -29.77
CA ASP A 453 14.69 -24.65 -28.88
C ASP A 453 13.16 -24.58 -28.80
N MET A 454 12.51 -25.59 -29.37
CA MET A 454 11.05 -25.76 -29.36
C MET A 454 10.47 -25.83 -27.95
N SER A 455 11.25 -26.30 -26.96
CA SER A 455 10.77 -26.48 -25.58
C SER A 455 10.55 -25.17 -24.85
N LEU A 456 11.17 -24.07 -25.32
CA LEU A 456 11.05 -22.74 -24.72
C LEU A 456 9.91 -21.91 -25.31
N GLY A 457 9.27 -22.36 -26.40
CA GLY A 457 8.08 -21.73 -26.97
C GLY A 457 8.19 -20.21 -27.15
N VAL A 458 7.14 -19.49 -26.74
CA VAL A 458 7.09 -18.02 -26.77
C VAL A 458 8.04 -17.38 -25.77
N ASP A 459 8.32 -18.04 -24.65
CA ASP A 459 9.09 -17.49 -23.54
C ASP A 459 10.56 -17.30 -23.92
N GLY A 460 11.11 -18.21 -24.74
CA GLY A 460 12.45 -18.03 -25.31
C GLY A 460 12.57 -16.75 -26.14
N LEU A 461 11.53 -16.39 -26.91
CA LEU A 461 11.48 -15.13 -27.67
C LEU A 461 11.32 -13.91 -26.75
N LYS A 462 10.46 -13.99 -25.72
CA LYS A 462 10.27 -12.91 -24.73
C LYS A 462 11.58 -12.61 -23.99
N ILE A 463 12.26 -13.64 -23.50
CA ILE A 463 13.56 -13.52 -22.81
C ILE A 463 14.59 -12.89 -23.74
N CYS A 464 14.62 -13.31 -25.01
CA CYS A 464 15.53 -12.71 -25.98
C CYS A 464 15.22 -11.23 -26.21
N GLU A 465 13.97 -10.85 -26.43
CA GLU A 465 13.55 -9.45 -26.58
C GLU A 465 13.98 -8.62 -25.37
N PHE A 466 13.69 -9.14 -24.16
CA PHE A 466 14.03 -8.52 -22.90
C PHE A 466 15.54 -8.27 -22.78
N LEU A 467 16.36 -9.31 -22.97
CA LEU A 467 17.81 -9.22 -22.81
C LEU A 467 18.50 -8.36 -23.87
N ILE A 468 18.03 -8.33 -25.12
CA ILE A 468 18.68 -7.50 -26.15
C ILE A 468 18.25 -6.03 -26.09
N THR A 469 17.11 -5.72 -25.47
CA THR A 469 16.55 -4.36 -25.45
C THR A 469 17.54 -3.31 -24.95
N PRO A 470 18.21 -3.48 -23.78
CA PRO A 470 19.19 -2.51 -23.28
C PRO A 470 20.38 -2.31 -24.22
N VAL A 471 20.84 -3.37 -24.87
CA VAL A 471 21.99 -3.34 -25.78
C VAL A 471 21.77 -2.33 -26.91
N PHE A 472 20.55 -2.24 -27.44
CA PHE A 472 20.21 -1.38 -28.57
C PHE A 472 19.50 -0.07 -28.17
N LYS A 473 18.73 -0.04 -27.08
CA LYS A 473 17.97 1.17 -26.70
C LYS A 473 18.74 2.11 -25.77
N CYS A 474 19.68 1.64 -24.97
CA CYS A 474 20.48 2.52 -24.12
C CYS A 474 21.45 3.36 -24.98
N SER A 475 21.58 4.64 -24.63
CA SER A 475 22.55 5.54 -25.25
C SER A 475 23.88 5.45 -24.52
N PHE A 476 24.92 5.02 -25.25
CA PHE A 476 26.29 4.93 -24.75
C PHE A 476 27.23 5.95 -25.41
N GLU A 477 26.67 6.96 -26.10
CA GLU A 477 27.45 7.93 -26.87
C GLU A 477 28.43 8.73 -26.01
N LYS A 478 28.05 8.96 -24.75
CA LYS A 478 28.81 9.69 -23.74
C LYS A 478 29.90 8.85 -23.06
N GLU A 479 29.94 7.54 -23.33
CA GLU A 479 30.90 6.64 -22.71
C GLU A 479 32.27 6.62 -23.41
N SER A 480 33.26 6.06 -22.71
CA SER A 480 34.64 5.94 -23.20
C SER A 480 34.70 5.16 -24.51
N GLN A 481 35.73 5.44 -25.31
CA GLN A 481 35.92 4.78 -26.61
C GLN A 481 35.94 3.25 -26.47
N ASN A 482 36.57 2.73 -25.41
CA ASN A 482 36.68 1.29 -25.18
C ASN A 482 35.30 0.66 -24.94
N VAL A 483 34.47 1.26 -24.09
CA VAL A 483 33.11 0.77 -23.82
C VAL A 483 32.25 0.85 -25.08
N ARG A 484 32.33 1.96 -25.83
CA ARG A 484 31.62 2.08 -27.11
C ARG A 484 32.02 0.98 -28.10
N CYS A 485 33.30 0.65 -28.20
CA CYS A 485 33.78 -0.45 -29.04
C CYS A 485 33.25 -1.82 -28.58
N VAL A 486 33.24 -2.10 -27.27
CA VAL A 486 32.70 -3.35 -26.72
C VAL A 486 31.21 -3.49 -27.04
N ILE A 487 30.43 -2.43 -26.83
CA ILE A 487 28.99 -2.44 -27.09
C ILE A 487 28.70 -2.54 -28.59
N SER A 488 29.48 -1.87 -29.44
CA SER A 488 29.38 -2.03 -30.90
C SER A 488 29.63 -3.48 -31.32
N ALA A 489 30.67 -4.13 -30.80
CA ALA A 489 30.97 -5.53 -31.09
C ALA A 489 29.83 -6.46 -30.61
N LEU A 490 29.31 -6.23 -29.41
CA LEU A 490 28.16 -6.98 -28.88
C LEU A 490 26.92 -6.80 -29.78
N ARG A 491 26.60 -5.56 -30.18
CA ARG A 491 25.48 -5.26 -31.10
C ARG A 491 25.63 -6.00 -32.43
N GLU A 492 26.84 -5.98 -33.02
CA GLU A 492 27.14 -6.67 -34.27
C GLU A 492 26.96 -8.18 -34.14
N GLU A 493 27.45 -8.76 -33.05
CA GLU A 493 27.33 -10.19 -32.81
C GLU A 493 25.87 -10.62 -32.58
N VAL A 494 25.11 -9.85 -31.78
CA VAL A 494 23.68 -10.09 -31.56
C VAL A 494 22.92 -10.02 -32.88
N ALA A 495 23.18 -8.99 -33.71
CA ALA A 495 22.55 -8.87 -35.03
C ALA A 495 22.90 -10.05 -35.94
N CYS A 496 24.16 -10.48 -35.98
CA CYS A 496 24.60 -11.61 -36.80
C CYS A 496 23.94 -12.92 -36.37
N ARG A 497 23.81 -13.18 -35.06
CA ARG A 497 23.17 -14.38 -34.52
C ARG A 497 21.66 -14.39 -34.76
N LEU A 498 20.98 -13.26 -34.55
CA LEU A 498 19.54 -13.11 -34.80
C LEU A 498 19.17 -13.29 -36.27
N LEU A 499 19.99 -12.75 -37.18
CA LEU A 499 19.75 -12.82 -38.62
C LEU A 499 20.26 -14.11 -39.27
N ASN A 500 20.86 -15.02 -38.51
CA ASN A 500 21.33 -16.30 -39.05
C ASN A 500 20.14 -17.18 -39.46
N GLU A 501 20.08 -17.53 -40.74
CA GLU A 501 19.01 -18.34 -41.34
C GLU A 501 18.92 -19.75 -40.74
N ASN A 502 20.01 -20.26 -40.14
CA ASN A 502 20.13 -21.63 -39.64
C ASN A 502 19.95 -21.77 -38.12
N SER A 503 19.93 -20.68 -37.36
CA SER A 503 19.89 -20.73 -35.89
C SER A 503 19.20 -19.54 -35.22
N GLY A 504 18.83 -18.50 -35.98
CA GLY A 504 18.28 -17.24 -35.47
C GLY A 504 16.76 -17.14 -35.56
N LEU A 505 16.27 -15.91 -35.65
CA LEU A 505 14.85 -15.57 -35.56
C LEU A 505 14.00 -16.28 -36.63
N THR A 506 14.54 -16.47 -37.83
CA THR A 506 13.85 -17.16 -38.93
C THR A 506 13.54 -18.61 -38.60
N LEU A 507 14.43 -19.31 -37.89
CA LEU A 507 14.20 -20.69 -37.46
C LEU A 507 13.20 -20.72 -36.30
N ALA A 508 13.37 -19.84 -35.32
CA ALA A 508 12.42 -19.67 -34.21
C ALA A 508 10.98 -19.42 -34.71
N LEU A 509 10.80 -18.59 -35.74
CA LEU A 509 9.49 -18.32 -36.33
C LEU A 509 8.90 -19.49 -37.14
N LYS A 510 9.72 -20.33 -37.77
CA LYS A 510 9.22 -21.56 -38.41
C LYS A 510 8.63 -22.53 -37.38
N ASN A 511 9.24 -22.53 -36.20
CA ASN A 511 8.87 -23.35 -35.06
C ASN A 511 7.57 -22.87 -34.39
N VAL A 512 7.27 -21.56 -34.44
CA VAL A 512 6.02 -20.96 -33.94
C VAL A 512 4.76 -21.59 -34.57
N ALA A 513 4.83 -22.06 -35.83
CA ALA A 513 3.70 -22.71 -36.52
C ALA A 513 3.10 -23.91 -35.75
N ALA A 514 3.89 -24.55 -34.90
CA ALA A 514 3.50 -25.71 -34.11
C ALA A 514 2.88 -25.35 -32.74
N LEU A 515 2.88 -24.07 -32.34
CA LEU A 515 2.32 -23.60 -31.06
C LEU A 515 0.80 -23.36 -31.15
N PRO A 516 0.08 -23.27 -30.02
CA PRO A 516 -1.32 -22.82 -29.99
C PRO A 516 -1.53 -21.42 -30.58
N ALA A 517 -2.72 -21.14 -31.11
CA ALA A 517 -3.01 -19.89 -31.83
C ALA A 517 -2.78 -18.59 -31.00
N ALA A 518 -3.04 -18.64 -29.70
CA ALA A 518 -2.77 -17.51 -28.80
C ALA A 518 -1.26 -17.22 -28.68
N GLU A 519 -0.48 -18.28 -28.47
CA GLU A 519 0.99 -18.22 -28.40
C GLU A 519 1.61 -17.77 -29.73
N GLN A 520 1.08 -18.24 -30.87
CA GLN A 520 1.52 -17.79 -32.19
C GLN A 520 1.42 -16.27 -32.36
N THR A 521 0.31 -15.69 -31.90
CA THR A 521 0.08 -14.25 -32.01
C THR A 521 1.10 -13.48 -31.17
N THR A 522 1.32 -13.92 -29.92
CA THR A 522 2.31 -13.31 -29.02
C THR A 522 3.73 -13.44 -29.58
N SER A 523 4.14 -14.62 -30.06
CA SER A 523 5.47 -14.83 -30.68
C SER A 523 5.73 -13.88 -31.85
N ILE A 524 4.72 -13.63 -32.68
CA ILE A 524 4.85 -12.74 -33.83
C ILE A 524 5.02 -11.29 -33.40
N VAL A 525 4.29 -10.85 -32.38
CA VAL A 525 4.44 -9.50 -31.80
C VAL A 525 5.85 -9.32 -31.26
N VAL A 526 6.31 -10.25 -30.42
CA VAL A 526 7.66 -10.27 -29.82
C VAL A 526 8.74 -10.29 -30.90
N ALA A 527 8.62 -11.15 -31.91
CA ALA A 527 9.56 -11.21 -33.03
C ALA A 527 9.59 -9.91 -33.85
N THR A 528 8.43 -9.26 -34.02
CA THR A 528 8.34 -7.95 -34.69
C THR A 528 9.03 -6.87 -33.87
N ASN A 529 8.91 -6.91 -32.53
CA ASN A 529 9.62 -6.00 -31.64
C ASN A 529 11.14 -6.21 -31.71
N ILE A 530 11.62 -7.46 -31.66
CA ILE A 530 13.04 -7.81 -31.83
C ILE A 530 13.59 -7.22 -33.13
N VAL A 531 12.85 -7.40 -34.23
CA VAL A 531 13.19 -6.80 -35.53
C VAL A 531 13.22 -5.27 -35.43
N GLY A 532 12.21 -4.65 -34.82
CA GLY A 532 12.17 -3.20 -34.60
C GLY A 532 13.38 -2.67 -33.82
N ILE A 533 13.79 -3.38 -32.77
CA ILE A 533 14.96 -3.05 -31.94
C ILE A 533 16.25 -3.10 -32.76
N LEU A 534 16.43 -4.12 -33.61
CA LEU A 534 17.60 -4.23 -34.49
C LEU A 534 17.70 -3.05 -35.46
N PHE A 535 16.57 -2.55 -35.95
CA PHE A 535 16.54 -1.50 -36.97
C PHE A 535 16.47 -0.07 -36.40
N SER A 536 16.21 0.12 -35.10
CA SER A 536 16.06 1.45 -34.49
C SER A 536 17.37 2.25 -34.36
N GLN A 537 18.54 1.60 -34.36
CA GLN A 537 19.86 2.26 -34.28
C GLN A 537 20.58 2.38 -35.63
N GLY A 538 19.89 2.10 -36.75
CA GLY A 538 20.47 2.22 -38.08
C GLY A 538 21.76 1.42 -38.21
N ILE A 539 21.67 0.09 -38.32
CA ILE A 539 22.82 -0.77 -38.66
C ILE A 539 23.40 -0.25 -39.98
N SER A 540 24.45 0.56 -39.89
CA SER A 540 24.96 1.35 -41.00
C SER A 540 25.30 0.45 -42.18
N GLU A 541 24.95 0.89 -43.38
CA GLU A 541 25.19 0.17 -44.65
C GLU A 541 26.68 -0.09 -44.92
N GLN A 542 27.59 0.50 -44.14
CA GLN A 542 29.04 0.45 -44.42
C GLN A 542 29.78 -0.68 -43.71
N SER A 543 29.23 -1.27 -42.64
CA SER A 543 29.91 -2.36 -41.92
C SER A 543 29.70 -3.74 -42.54
N TYR A 544 28.77 -3.86 -43.48
CA TYR A 544 28.35 -5.14 -44.00
C TYR A 544 28.47 -5.19 -45.53
N GLY A 545 29.36 -6.06 -46.01
CA GLY A 545 29.20 -6.69 -47.33
C GLY A 545 27.99 -7.64 -47.38
N PHE A 546 26.86 -7.26 -46.75
CA PHE A 546 25.57 -7.94 -46.85
C PHE A 546 24.69 -7.17 -47.82
N GLU A 547 24.27 -7.84 -48.89
CA GLU A 547 23.30 -7.33 -49.85
C GLU A 547 21.99 -6.96 -49.15
N LEU A 548 21.44 -5.79 -49.49
CA LEU A 548 20.11 -5.30 -49.08
C LEU A 548 18.98 -6.36 -49.16
N GLY A 549 19.15 -7.38 -50.00
CA GLY A 549 18.18 -8.47 -50.20
C GLY A 549 17.90 -9.33 -48.97
N LYS A 550 18.87 -9.53 -48.06
CA LYS A 550 18.65 -10.33 -46.83
C LYS A 550 17.93 -9.57 -45.72
N ARG A 551 18.16 -8.25 -45.62
CA ARG A 551 17.41 -7.35 -44.72
C ARG A 551 15.94 -7.30 -45.09
N GLN A 552 15.67 -7.22 -46.40
CA GLN A 552 14.32 -7.31 -46.93
C GLN A 552 13.73 -8.71 -46.71
N SER A 553 14.46 -9.81 -46.91
CA SER A 553 13.86 -11.15 -46.81
C SER A 553 13.35 -11.51 -45.40
N VAL A 554 14.02 -11.10 -44.32
CA VAL A 554 13.56 -11.37 -42.94
C VAL A 554 12.36 -10.48 -42.59
N TYR A 555 12.40 -9.19 -42.94
CA TYR A 555 11.28 -8.28 -42.74
C TYR A 555 10.05 -8.68 -43.57
N PHE A 556 10.24 -9.05 -44.84
CA PHE A 556 9.20 -9.58 -45.71
C PHE A 556 8.72 -10.96 -45.23
N SER A 557 9.58 -11.82 -44.67
CA SER A 557 9.15 -13.10 -44.11
C SER A 557 8.26 -12.88 -42.88
N CYS A 558 8.61 -11.97 -41.97
CA CYS A 558 7.76 -11.59 -40.84
C CYS A 558 6.44 -10.96 -41.32
N GLN A 559 6.48 -10.01 -42.26
CA GLN A 559 5.26 -9.40 -42.83
C GLN A 559 4.38 -10.41 -43.58
N GLN A 560 4.95 -11.30 -44.38
CA GLN A 560 4.22 -12.35 -45.10
C GLN A 560 3.62 -13.38 -44.15
N TYR A 561 4.29 -13.67 -43.03
CA TYR A 561 3.74 -14.53 -41.98
C TYR A 561 2.56 -13.85 -41.25
N CYS A 562 2.71 -12.57 -40.91
CA CYS A 562 1.62 -11.73 -40.38
C CYS A 562 0.41 -11.65 -41.33
N GLN A 563 0.65 -11.55 -42.64
CA GLN A 563 -0.40 -11.52 -43.66
C GLN A 563 -1.06 -12.89 -43.89
N LYS A 564 -0.36 -14.00 -43.67
CA LYS A 564 -0.94 -15.35 -43.79
C LYS A 564 -1.83 -15.75 -42.62
N LEU A 565 -1.59 -15.22 -41.42
CA LEU A 565 -2.38 -15.50 -40.22
C LEU A 565 -3.58 -14.58 -40.06
N ARG A 566 -3.52 -13.36 -40.58
CA ARG A 566 -4.70 -12.52 -40.79
C ARG A 566 -5.47 -13.05 -42.02
N GLY A 567 -6.41 -13.96 -41.80
CA GLY A 567 -7.42 -14.30 -42.82
C GLY A 567 -8.06 -13.03 -43.41
N PRO A 568 -8.63 -13.09 -44.62
CA PRO A 568 -8.91 -11.89 -45.40
C PRO A 568 -10.12 -11.16 -44.80
N VAL A 569 -9.92 -10.01 -44.13
CA VAL A 569 -10.83 -8.84 -44.17
C VAL A 569 -10.10 -7.59 -43.66
N ALA A 570 -10.40 -6.48 -44.34
CA ALA A 570 -10.14 -5.07 -44.05
C ALA A 570 -8.75 -4.51 -44.40
N THR A 571 -8.69 -4.04 -45.65
CA THR A 571 -7.85 -2.95 -46.13
C THR A 571 -7.71 -1.83 -45.10
N VAL A 572 -6.52 -1.68 -44.53
CA VAL A 572 -6.06 -0.39 -43.99
C VAL A 572 -5.14 0.20 -45.06
N SER A 573 -5.55 1.37 -45.53
CA SER A 573 -4.98 2.14 -46.61
C SER A 573 -3.47 2.35 -46.45
N ASP A 574 -2.75 2.16 -47.56
CA ASP A 574 -1.45 2.73 -47.83
C ASP A 574 -1.47 4.24 -47.54
N SER A 575 -0.84 4.65 -46.44
CA SER A 575 -0.43 6.04 -46.25
C SER A 575 0.91 6.09 -45.53
N GLU A 576 1.95 6.25 -46.34
CA GLU A 576 3.22 6.92 -46.09
C GLU A 576 3.98 6.59 -44.79
N VAL A 577 4.81 5.55 -44.85
CA VAL A 577 6.09 5.54 -44.11
C VAL A 577 7.10 6.34 -44.95
N LYS A 578 7.21 7.64 -44.69
CA LYS A 578 8.37 8.44 -45.10
C LYS A 578 9.41 8.38 -43.98
N PHE A 579 10.55 7.76 -44.28
CA PHE A 579 11.77 7.92 -43.51
C PHE A 579 12.12 9.42 -43.44
N ARG A 580 12.33 9.92 -42.22
CA ARG A 580 13.10 11.13 -41.92
C ARG A 580 14.07 10.83 -40.81
#